data_AF-D3SPR1-F1
#
_entry.id   AF-D3SPR1-F1
#
_cell.length_a   1.000
_cell.length_b   1.000
_cell.length_c   1.000
_cell.angle_alpha   90.00
_cell.angle_beta   90.00
_cell.angle_gamma   90.00
#
_symmetry.space_group_name_H-M   'P 1'
#
loop_
_entity.id
_entity.type
_entity.pdbx_description
1 polymer ?
#
loop_
_entity_poly.entity_id
_entity_poly.type
_entity_poly.pdbx_seq_one_letter_code
_entity_poly.pdbx_strand_id
1 'polypeptide(L)'
;MRNFYIKVLDYLLEKRLEAFQAHFFQLNRNFGDNVDRFIRVWFEGYILKRLIQHFPLSDIVEHYPSYMRRKRQLIRSYVATYWSFCKRPYRFPTKVTESLRFFGLDTLDEAKLRKAYRQMVLKYHPDRYGNREEAHRRMVLINYHYQVLLSYLSRLRNDPV
;
A
#
# COMPACT_ATOMS: atom_id res chain seq x y z
N MET A 1 3.73 -7.72 -29.82
CA MET A 1 2.73 -8.11 -28.79
C MET A 1 3.32 -8.25 -27.39
N ARG A 2 4.35 -9.10 -27.17
CA ARG A 2 4.96 -9.32 -25.83
C ARG A 2 5.33 -8.05 -25.04
N ASN A 3 5.94 -7.05 -25.68
CA ASN A 3 6.32 -5.80 -25.01
C ASN A 3 5.11 -4.99 -24.52
N PHE A 4 3.99 -5.04 -25.23
CA PHE A 4 2.76 -4.37 -24.81
C PHE A 4 2.19 -5.04 -23.55
N TYR A 5 2.12 -6.37 -23.51
CA TYR A 5 1.69 -7.11 -22.32
C TYR A 5 2.54 -6.84 -21.10
N ILE A 6 3.87 -6.78 -21.26
CA ILE A 6 4.77 -6.44 -20.16
C ILE A 6 4.45 -5.05 -19.61
N LYS A 7 4.24 -4.04 -20.47
CA LYS A 7 3.88 -2.69 -20.03
C LYS A 7 2.55 -2.65 -19.28
N VAL A 8 1.53 -3.38 -19.74
CA VAL A 8 0.24 -3.49 -19.05
C VAL A 8 0.42 -4.13 -17.66
N LEU A 9 1.22 -5.20 -17.58
CA LEU A 9 1.49 -5.90 -16.32
C LEU A 9 2.32 -5.06 -15.35
N ASP A 10 3.29 -4.29 -15.83
CA ASP A 10 4.06 -3.34 -15.02
C ASP A 10 3.13 -2.24 -14.48
N TYR A 11 2.25 -1.69 -15.31
CA TYR A 11 1.24 -0.71 -14.89
C TYR A 11 0.31 -1.27 -13.80
N LEU A 12 -0.25 -2.47 -14.01
CA LEU A 12 -1.13 -3.11 -13.03
C LEU A 12 -0.38 -3.42 -11.71
N LEU A 13 0.88 -3.84 -11.82
CA LEU A 13 1.74 -4.08 -10.67
C LEU A 13 1.98 -2.80 -9.87
N GLU A 14 2.35 -1.70 -10.54
CA GLU A 14 2.58 -0.40 -9.92
C GLU A 14 1.33 0.10 -9.19
N LYS A 15 0.16 0.07 -9.83
CA LYS A 15 -1.11 0.44 -9.19
C LYS A 15 -1.45 -0.44 -8.01
N ARG A 16 -1.06 -1.72 -8.03
CA ARG A 16 -1.27 -2.61 -6.89
C ARG A 16 -0.32 -2.32 -5.74
N LEU A 17 0.93 -1.94 -6.02
CA LEU A 17 1.91 -1.51 -5.02
C LEU A 17 1.51 -0.18 -4.36
N GLU A 18 1.03 0.79 -5.14
CA GLU A 18 0.49 2.06 -4.61
C GLU A 18 -0.69 1.81 -3.65
N ALA A 19 -1.66 1.00 -4.08
CA ALA A 19 -2.81 0.64 -3.26
C ALA A 19 -2.39 -0.13 -2.00
N PHE A 20 -1.39 -0.99 -2.11
CA PHE A 20 -0.84 -1.70 -0.97
C PHE A 20 -0.21 -0.72 0.04
N GLN A 21 0.66 0.19 -0.43
CA GLN A 21 1.33 1.18 0.42
C GLN A 21 0.34 2.12 1.11
N ALA A 22 -0.77 2.49 0.46
CA ALA A 22 -1.80 3.32 1.08
C ALA A 22 -2.56 2.59 2.21
N HIS A 23 -2.58 1.26 2.23
CA HIS A 23 -3.43 0.48 3.14
C HIS A 23 -2.68 -0.62 3.90
N PHE A 24 -1.34 -0.57 3.96
CA PHE A 24 -0.53 -1.72 4.38
C PHE A 24 -0.87 -2.21 5.80
N PHE A 25 -1.14 -1.31 6.74
CA PHE A 25 -1.42 -1.69 8.12
C PHE A 25 -2.81 -2.32 8.25
N GLN A 26 -3.82 -1.75 7.60
CA GLN A 26 -5.15 -2.38 7.51
C GLN A 26 -5.08 -3.76 6.83
N LEU A 27 -4.31 -3.89 5.75
CA LEU A 27 -4.13 -5.17 5.05
C LEU A 27 -3.40 -6.19 5.91
N ASN A 28 -2.37 -5.78 6.66
CA ASN A 28 -1.69 -6.63 7.63
C ASN A 28 -2.67 -7.16 8.70
N ARG A 29 -3.57 -6.31 9.23
CA ARG A 29 -4.60 -6.76 10.19
C ARG A 29 -5.57 -7.78 9.59
N ASN A 30 -5.93 -7.62 8.32
CA ASN A 30 -6.90 -8.50 7.67
C ASN A 30 -6.31 -9.85 7.23
N PHE A 31 -5.05 -9.87 6.80
CA PHE A 31 -4.40 -11.07 6.26
C PHE A 31 -3.46 -11.77 7.25
N GLY A 32 -3.15 -11.13 8.38
CA GLY A 32 -2.13 -11.62 9.32
C GLY A 32 -0.75 -11.69 8.65
N ASP A 33 0.12 -12.57 9.15
CA ASP A 33 1.52 -12.63 8.73
C ASP A 33 1.81 -13.51 7.49
N ASN A 34 0.77 -14.06 6.86
CA ASN A 34 0.94 -14.95 5.73
C ASN A 34 1.13 -14.16 4.42
N VAL A 35 2.38 -13.77 4.17
CA VAL A 35 2.81 -13.01 2.98
C VAL A 35 2.45 -13.74 1.68
N ASP A 36 2.64 -15.06 1.59
CA ASP A 36 2.33 -15.81 0.37
C ASP A 36 0.84 -15.83 0.06
N ARG A 37 0.01 -16.05 1.08
CA ARG A 37 -1.44 -16.00 0.94
C ARG A 37 -1.89 -14.60 0.52
N PHE A 38 -1.33 -13.55 1.14
CA PHE A 38 -1.62 -12.18 0.77
C PHE A 38 -1.29 -11.90 -0.70
N ILE A 39 -0.10 -12.28 -1.16
CA ILE A 39 0.32 -12.09 -2.55
C ILE A 39 -0.62 -12.84 -3.49
N ARG A 40 -0.93 -14.11 -3.22
CA ARG A 40 -1.81 -14.89 -4.10
C ARG A 40 -3.23 -14.33 -4.17
N VAL A 41 -3.83 -14.02 -3.02
CA VAL A 41 -5.26 -13.69 -2.94
C VAL A 41 -5.51 -12.22 -3.25
N TRP A 42 -4.81 -11.33 -2.56
CA TRP A 42 -5.05 -9.89 -2.67
C TRP A 42 -4.30 -9.32 -3.86
N PHE A 43 -3.04 -9.72 -4.06
CA PHE A 43 -2.20 -9.10 -5.08
C PHE A 43 -2.47 -9.68 -6.48
N GLU A 44 -2.18 -10.95 -6.67
CA GLU A 44 -2.33 -11.68 -7.95
C GLU A 44 -3.79 -11.79 -8.38
N GLY A 45 -4.70 -12.09 -7.44
CA GLY A 45 -6.13 -12.18 -7.72
C GLY A 45 -6.72 -10.91 -8.35
N TYR A 46 -6.27 -9.73 -7.92
CA TYR A 46 -6.70 -8.46 -8.53
C TYR A 46 -6.20 -8.34 -9.97
N ILE A 47 -4.90 -8.62 -10.20
CA ILE A 47 -4.28 -8.50 -11.52
C ILE A 47 -4.95 -9.47 -12.49
N LEU A 48 -5.12 -10.73 -12.12
CA LEU A 48 -5.78 -11.73 -12.95
C LEU A 48 -7.22 -11.34 -13.29
N LYS A 49 -7.99 -10.87 -12.29
CA LYS A 49 -9.36 -10.39 -12.53
C LYS A 49 -9.40 -9.26 -13.56
N ARG A 50 -8.46 -8.30 -13.49
CA ARG A 50 -8.35 -7.22 -14.48
C ARG A 50 -7.96 -7.73 -15.86
N LEU A 51 -7.01 -8.65 -15.94
CA LEU A 51 -6.58 -9.20 -17.22
C LEU A 51 -7.72 -9.94 -17.93
N ILE A 52 -8.44 -10.82 -17.21
CA ILE A 52 -9.56 -11.60 -17.77
C ILE A 52 -10.67 -10.69 -18.32
N GLN A 53 -10.85 -9.49 -17.78
CA GLN A 53 -11.85 -8.54 -18.25
C GLN A 53 -11.47 -7.85 -19.58
N HIS A 54 -10.20 -7.85 -19.96
CA HIS A 54 -9.69 -7.02 -21.05
C HIS A 54 -8.87 -7.79 -22.10
N PHE A 55 -8.46 -9.02 -21.81
CA PHE A 55 -7.56 -9.81 -22.66
C PHE A 55 -8.05 -11.25 -22.87
N PRO A 56 -7.79 -11.85 -24.04
CA PRO A 56 -8.04 -13.27 -24.28
C PRO A 56 -7.30 -14.16 -23.27
N LEU A 57 -7.90 -15.28 -22.88
CA LEU A 57 -7.28 -16.24 -21.95
C LEU A 57 -5.96 -16.80 -22.49
N SER A 58 -5.83 -16.99 -23.81
CA SER A 58 -4.60 -17.45 -24.46
C SER A 58 -3.41 -16.55 -24.10
N ASP A 59 -3.60 -15.25 -24.22
CA ASP A 59 -2.54 -14.26 -24.05
C ASP A 59 -2.15 -14.14 -22.57
N ILE A 60 -3.14 -14.30 -21.68
CA ILE A 60 -2.91 -14.34 -20.23
C ILE A 60 -2.06 -15.57 -19.88
N VAL A 61 -2.43 -16.76 -20.36
CA VAL A 61 -1.70 -18.00 -20.11
C VAL A 61 -0.27 -17.93 -20.65
N GLU A 62 -0.07 -17.32 -21.81
CA GLU A 62 1.25 -17.16 -22.41
C GLU A 62 2.16 -16.22 -21.60
N HIS A 63 1.65 -15.08 -21.16
CA HIS A 63 2.49 -14.00 -20.66
C HIS A 63 2.52 -13.87 -19.13
N TYR A 64 1.39 -14.04 -18.44
CA TYR A 64 1.27 -13.74 -17.01
C TYR A 64 2.14 -14.65 -16.11
N PRO A 65 2.18 -15.99 -16.29
CA PRO A 65 2.96 -16.86 -15.40
C PRO A 65 4.46 -16.54 -15.40
N SER A 66 5.04 -16.29 -16.57
CA SER A 66 6.46 -15.95 -16.70
C SER A 66 6.79 -14.59 -16.08
N TYR A 67 5.88 -13.61 -16.22
CA TYR A 67 6.00 -12.31 -15.59
C TYR A 67 5.98 -12.42 -14.06
N MET A 68 4.97 -13.10 -13.50
CA MET A 68 4.84 -13.24 -12.06
C MET A 68 5.99 -14.01 -11.44
N ARG A 69 6.49 -15.06 -12.10
CA ARG A 69 7.68 -15.79 -11.63
C ARG A 69 8.87 -14.86 -11.38
N ARG A 70 9.08 -13.86 -12.25
CA ARG A 70 10.18 -12.89 -12.12
C ARG A 70 9.93 -11.84 -11.04
N LYS A 71 8.70 -11.35 -10.90
CA LYS A 71 8.37 -10.25 -9.97
C LYS A 71 8.03 -10.71 -8.55
N ARG A 72 7.61 -11.97 -8.37
CA ARG A 72 7.07 -12.46 -7.09
C ARG A 72 8.03 -12.29 -5.91
N GLN A 73 9.32 -12.56 -6.10
CA GLN A 73 10.29 -12.40 -5.02
C GLN A 73 10.45 -10.94 -4.60
N LEU A 74 10.47 -10.01 -5.56
CA LEU A 74 10.51 -8.58 -5.27
C LEU A 74 9.26 -8.12 -4.52
N ILE A 75 8.07 -8.54 -4.97
CA ILE A 75 6.80 -8.25 -4.29
C ILE A 75 6.82 -8.81 -2.87
N ARG A 76 7.29 -10.05 -2.70
CA ARG A 76 7.42 -10.70 -1.39
C ARG A 76 8.32 -9.92 -0.45
N SER A 77 9.51 -9.52 -0.88
CA SER A 77 10.42 -8.72 -0.07
C SER A 77 9.82 -7.35 0.30
N TYR A 78 9.15 -6.70 -0.65
CA TYR A 78 8.47 -5.42 -0.42
C TYR A 78 7.39 -5.56 0.65
N VAL A 79 6.46 -6.50 0.45
CA VAL A 79 5.38 -6.81 1.40
C VAL A 79 5.94 -7.20 2.77
N ALA A 80 6.89 -8.13 2.83
CA ALA A 80 7.50 -8.56 4.10
C ALA A 80 8.12 -7.40 4.90
N THR A 81 8.70 -6.40 4.23
CA THR A 81 9.29 -5.22 4.87
C THR A 81 8.22 -4.41 5.62
N TYR A 82 7.09 -4.13 4.98
CA TYR A 82 5.98 -3.41 5.62
C TYR A 82 5.33 -4.22 6.74
N TRP A 83 5.19 -5.54 6.58
CA TRP A 83 4.71 -6.41 7.66
C TRP A 83 5.64 -6.40 8.87
N SER A 84 6.96 -6.42 8.62
CA SER A 84 7.98 -6.29 9.68
C SER A 84 7.82 -4.96 10.43
N PHE A 85 7.58 -3.86 9.70
CA PHE A 85 7.23 -2.58 10.29
C PHE A 85 5.97 -2.69 11.17
N CYS A 86 4.88 -3.31 10.68
CA CYS A 86 3.65 -3.48 11.47
C CYS A 86 3.86 -4.26 12.78
N LYS A 87 4.81 -5.20 12.79
CA LYS A 87 5.16 -5.98 13.98
C LYS A 87 5.96 -5.19 14.99
N ARG A 88 6.92 -4.39 14.53
CA ARG A 88 7.90 -3.71 15.38
C ARG A 88 8.17 -2.29 14.87
N PRO A 89 7.19 -1.39 14.92
CA PRO A 89 7.32 -0.05 14.35
C PRO A 89 8.35 0.80 15.11
N TYR A 90 8.60 0.50 16.39
CA TYR A 90 9.65 1.13 17.21
C TYR A 90 11.07 0.94 16.67
N ARG A 91 11.31 -0.10 15.86
CA ARG A 91 12.61 -0.31 15.20
C ARG A 91 12.86 0.69 14.07
N PHE A 92 11.86 1.48 13.71
CA PHE A 92 11.89 2.45 12.63
C PHE A 92 11.45 3.84 13.13
N PRO A 93 12.12 4.41 14.16
CA PRO A 93 11.69 5.66 14.79
C PRO A 93 11.68 6.83 13.79
N THR A 94 12.59 6.82 12.82
CA THR A 94 12.64 7.82 11.74
C THR A 94 11.33 7.87 10.94
N LYS A 95 10.71 6.72 10.64
CA LYS A 95 9.41 6.67 9.92
C LYS A 95 8.27 7.26 10.73
N VAL A 96 8.29 7.07 12.05
CA VAL A 96 7.30 7.66 12.96
C VAL A 96 7.50 9.18 13.01
N THR A 97 8.72 9.66 13.20
CA THR A 97 9.04 11.09 13.22
C THR A 97 8.73 11.78 11.89
N GLU A 98 9.09 11.17 10.75
CA GLU A 98 8.73 11.66 9.41
C GLU A 98 7.21 11.81 9.27
N SER A 99 6.44 10.84 9.76
CA SER A 99 4.98 10.86 9.66
C SER A 99 4.32 11.85 10.60
N LEU A 100 4.88 12.06 11.80
CA LEU A 100 4.45 13.13 12.70
C LEU A 100 4.66 14.51 12.07
N ARG A 101 5.86 14.76 11.52
CA ARG A 101 6.18 16.00 10.79
C ARG A 101 5.26 16.20 9.59
N PHE A 102 4.95 15.14 8.85
CA PHE A 102 4.03 15.20 7.72
C PHE A 102 2.65 15.75 8.10
N PHE A 103 2.13 15.38 9.29
CA PHE A 103 0.86 15.89 9.81
C PHE A 103 0.99 17.16 10.67
N GLY A 104 2.20 17.70 10.84
CA GLY A 104 2.43 18.85 11.71
C GLY A 104 2.13 18.56 13.18
N LEU A 105 2.44 17.35 13.65
CA LEU A 105 2.21 16.92 15.03
C LEU A 105 3.53 16.84 15.79
N ASP A 106 3.61 17.49 16.95
CA ASP A 106 4.78 17.39 17.83
C ASP A 106 4.80 16.08 18.62
N THR A 107 3.63 15.62 19.03
CA THR A 107 3.43 14.36 19.77
C THR A 107 2.30 13.54 19.16
N LEU A 108 2.41 12.22 19.30
CA LEU A 108 1.43 11.30 18.76
C LEU A 108 0.20 11.20 19.66
N ASP A 109 -0.89 11.84 19.23
CA ASP A 109 -2.22 11.74 19.83
C ASP A 109 -3.24 11.27 18.78
N GLU A 110 -4.05 10.27 19.12
CA GLU A 110 -4.97 9.64 18.16
C GLU A 110 -6.04 10.61 17.65
N ALA A 111 -6.58 11.46 18.53
CA ALA A 111 -7.62 12.42 18.16
C ALA A 111 -7.07 13.52 17.24
N LYS A 112 -5.89 14.07 17.55
CA LYS A 112 -5.18 15.04 16.72
C LYS A 112 -4.80 14.43 15.36
N LEU A 113 -4.29 13.21 15.34
CA LEU A 113 -3.96 12.49 14.11
C LEU A 113 -5.19 12.32 13.20
N ARG A 114 -6.32 11.83 13.76
CA ARG A 114 -7.57 11.67 12.99
C ARG A 114 -8.08 13.01 12.45
N LYS A 115 -7.95 14.09 13.22
CA LYS A 115 -8.32 15.44 12.77
C LYS A 115 -7.43 15.91 11.62
N ALA A 116 -6.11 15.83 11.76
CA ALA A 116 -5.14 16.22 10.74
C ALA A 116 -5.33 15.42 9.44
N TYR A 117 -5.50 14.10 9.56
CA TYR A 117 -5.79 13.22 8.43
C TYR A 117 -7.04 13.67 7.65
N ARG A 118 -8.17 13.89 8.34
CA ARG A 118 -9.42 14.35 7.70
C ARG A 118 -9.25 15.69 6.99
N GLN A 119 -8.50 16.62 7.58
CA GLN A 119 -8.21 17.92 6.95
C GLN A 119 -7.38 17.77 5.68
N MET A 120 -6.36 16.92 5.69
CA MET A 120 -5.54 16.67 4.50
C MET A 120 -6.33 15.96 3.40
N VAL A 121 -7.12 14.93 3.74
CA VAL A 121 -8.00 14.25 2.77
C VAL A 121 -8.98 15.22 2.14
N LEU A 122 -9.61 16.09 2.94
CA LEU A 122 -10.54 17.09 2.43
C LEU A 122 -9.89 18.07 1.44
N LYS A 123 -8.63 18.45 1.71
CA LYS A 123 -7.85 19.37 0.89
C LYS A 123 -7.41 18.74 -0.44
N TYR A 124 -7.00 17.47 -0.41
CA TYR A 124 -6.41 16.77 -1.56
C TYR A 124 -7.37 15.74 -2.20
N HIS A 125 -8.65 15.77 -1.85
CA HIS A 125 -9.63 14.84 -2.43
C HIS A 125 -9.67 14.98 -3.96
N PRO A 126 -9.65 13.87 -4.72
CA PRO A 126 -9.66 13.91 -6.19
C PRO A 126 -10.79 14.74 -6.78
N ASP A 127 -11.96 14.75 -6.13
CA ASP A 127 -13.13 15.53 -6.58
C ASP A 127 -12.96 17.04 -6.42
N ARG A 128 -12.04 17.49 -5.56
CA ARG A 128 -11.83 18.91 -5.23
C ARG A 128 -10.53 19.46 -5.80
N TYR A 129 -9.51 18.63 -5.97
CA TYR A 129 -8.13 19.08 -6.18
C TYR A 129 -7.79 19.43 -7.64
N GLY A 130 -8.73 19.33 -8.58
CA GLY A 130 -8.59 19.77 -9.98
C GLY A 130 -7.64 18.92 -10.84
N ASN A 131 -6.45 18.60 -10.34
CA ASN A 131 -5.49 17.69 -10.94
C ASN A 131 -5.59 16.29 -10.31
N ARG A 132 -6.16 15.34 -11.07
CA ARG A 132 -6.39 13.97 -10.59
C ARG A 132 -5.11 13.20 -10.28
N GLU A 133 -4.05 13.39 -11.07
CA GLU A 133 -2.79 12.66 -10.86
C GLU A 133 -2.10 13.12 -9.57
N GLU A 134 -2.00 14.42 -9.38
CA GLU A 134 -1.40 14.97 -8.16
C GLU A 134 -2.28 14.67 -6.93
N ALA A 135 -3.61 14.74 -7.06
CA ALA A 135 -4.52 14.31 -6.00
C ALA A 135 -4.27 12.85 -5.58
N HIS A 136 -4.14 11.96 -6.55
CA HIS A 136 -3.85 10.54 -6.29
C HIS A 136 -2.51 10.36 -5.56
N ARG A 137 -1.43 10.99 -6.06
CA ARG A 137 -0.11 10.93 -5.40
C ARG A 137 -0.17 11.44 -3.96
N ARG A 138 -0.86 12.56 -3.73
CA ARG A 138 -1.07 13.13 -2.40
C ARG A 138 -1.86 12.19 -1.50
N MET A 139 -2.94 11.60 -2.00
CA MET A 139 -3.76 10.66 -1.25
C MET A 139 -2.97 9.40 -0.85
N VAL A 140 -2.16 8.84 -1.75
CA VAL A 140 -1.28 7.70 -1.41
C VAL A 140 -0.34 8.07 -0.28
N LEU A 141 0.28 9.26 -0.34
CA LEU A 141 1.23 9.73 0.67
C LEU A 141 0.56 10.00 2.03
N ILE A 142 -0.60 10.67 2.02
CA ILE A 142 -1.41 10.93 3.23
C ILE A 142 -1.78 9.61 3.91
N ASN A 143 -2.27 8.65 3.11
CA ASN A 143 -2.66 7.35 3.61
C ASN A 143 -1.47 6.58 4.17
N TYR A 144 -0.32 6.58 3.48
CA TYR A 144 0.90 5.93 3.97
C TYR A 144 1.31 6.44 5.36
N HIS A 145 1.45 7.75 5.54
CA HIS A 145 1.84 8.32 6.83
C HIS A 145 0.80 8.05 7.91
N TYR A 146 -0.49 8.04 7.56
CA TYR A 146 -1.55 7.69 8.48
C TYR A 146 -1.46 6.22 8.94
N GLN A 147 -1.23 5.28 8.01
CA GLN A 147 -1.04 3.86 8.33
C GLN A 147 0.19 3.62 9.22
N VAL A 148 1.30 4.37 9.00
CA VAL A 148 2.51 4.32 9.85
C VAL A 148 2.17 4.67 11.30
N LEU A 149 1.50 5.81 11.52
CA LEU A 149 1.16 6.27 12.87
C LEU A 149 0.09 5.41 13.54
N LEU A 150 -0.90 4.90 12.78
CA LEU A 150 -1.88 3.95 13.30
C LEU A 150 -1.22 2.64 13.74
N SER A 151 -0.27 2.13 12.95
CA SER A 151 0.47 0.92 13.31
C SER A 151 1.25 1.12 14.61
N TYR A 152 1.86 2.29 14.79
CA TYR A 152 2.61 2.61 16.00
C TYR A 152 1.68 2.75 17.22
N LEU A 153 0.58 3.50 17.10
CA LEU A 153 -0.46 3.61 18.15
C LEU A 153 -1.01 2.24 18.55
N SER A 154 -1.32 1.39 17.57
CA SER A 154 -1.84 0.05 17.84
C SER A 154 -0.86 -0.81 18.63
N ARG A 155 0.45 -0.64 18.41
CA ARG A 155 1.46 -1.37 19.16
C ARG A 155 1.61 -0.82 20.58
N LEU A 156 1.62 0.51 20.74
CA LEU A 156 1.68 1.13 22.08
C LEU A 156 0.53 0.67 22.99
N ARG A 157 -0.65 0.44 22.40
CA ARG A 157 -1.81 -0.04 23.14
C ARG A 157 -1.75 -1.51 23.51
N ASN A 158 -1.12 -2.35 22.69
CA ASN A 158 -1.08 -3.80 22.88
C ASN A 158 0.14 -4.25 23.69
N ASP A 159 1.24 -3.49 23.61
CA ASP A 159 2.50 -3.72 24.31
C ASP A 159 2.92 -2.39 24.99
N PRO A 160 2.31 -2.00 26.12
CA PRO A 160 2.76 -0.82 26.86
C PRO A 160 4.21 -1.05 27.32
N VAL A 161 5.10 -0.10 26.98
CA VAL A 161 6.50 -0.10 27.41
C VAL A 161 6.59 0.00 28.93
#